data_AF-A0A2V7MSL5-F1
#
_entry.id   AF-A0A2V7MSL5-F1
#
_cell.length_a   1.000
_cell.length_b   1.000
_cell.length_c   1.000
_cell.angle_alpha   90.00
_cell.angle_beta   90.00
_cell.angle_gamma   90.00
#
_symmetry.space_group_name_H-M   'P 1'
#
loop_
_entity.id
_entity.type
_entity.pdbx_description
1 polymer ?
#
loop_
_entity_poly.entity_id
_entity_poly.type
_entity_poly.pdbx_seq_one_letter_code
_entity_poly.pdbx_strand_id
1 'polypeptide(L)'
;MRTPIIMQLIPGLLTTTLFVLACEKAPSPAAPKRAQFSVQDEHNSRITGGGKLDGGRDFATFGFNARPDQGHVEWVQHCLNGANDAPTCSLGSFTFHQSTVTGYGAEAADRDHCRVWSGSGEAKFKDQASTDGTFDFTAKACDFGEPGHGKDFICFDMVDAAAAYHREGMLTGGNIQLHKGTPEDISTECGSVVVPT
;
A
#
# COMPACT_ATOMS: atom_id res chain seq x y z
N MET A 1 -5.06 50.95 65.16
CA MET A 1 -4.43 50.17 66.24
C MET A 1 -5.46 49.24 66.84
N ARG A 2 -5.11 47.95 66.91
CA ARG A 2 -5.51 46.90 67.86
C ARG A 2 -6.93 46.95 68.46
N THR A 3 -7.72 45.98 67.99
CA THR A 3 -8.94 45.38 68.53
C THR A 3 -8.84 45.07 70.04
N PRO A 4 -9.98 45.00 70.76
CA PRO A 4 -10.52 43.64 70.97
C PRO A 4 -12.05 43.56 70.97
N ILE A 5 -12.55 42.46 70.41
CA ILE A 5 -13.88 41.93 70.67
C ILE A 5 -13.68 40.72 71.59
N ILE A 6 -14.42 40.66 72.69
CA ILE A 6 -14.66 39.40 73.41
C ILE A 6 -16.17 39.20 73.48
N MET A 7 -16.64 38.28 72.63
CA MET A 7 -17.95 37.63 72.72
C MET A 7 -17.94 36.67 73.91
N GLN A 8 -19.05 36.63 74.63
CA GLN A 8 -19.50 35.44 75.33
C GLN A 8 -21.00 35.25 75.17
N LEU A 9 -21.41 33.99 75.36
CA LEU A 9 -22.77 33.45 75.58
C LEU A 9 -23.55 33.16 74.27
N ILE A 10 -24.21 32.00 74.04
CA ILE A 10 -24.82 30.96 74.91
C ILE A 10 -24.91 29.63 74.11
N PRO A 11 -24.93 28.44 74.76
CA PRO A 11 -25.09 27.14 74.09
C PRO A 11 -26.57 26.81 73.79
N GLY A 12 -26.84 26.15 72.67
CA GLY A 12 -28.16 25.64 72.32
C GLY A 12 -28.05 24.34 71.53
N LEU A 13 -28.69 23.28 72.05
CA LEU A 13 -28.76 21.93 71.49
C LEU A 13 -29.29 21.93 70.05
N LEU A 14 -28.65 21.15 69.16
CA LEU A 14 -29.22 20.76 67.88
C LEU A 14 -29.30 19.23 67.80
N THR A 15 -30.54 18.76 67.76
CA THR A 15 -30.97 17.38 67.54
C THR A 15 -30.49 16.87 66.18
N THR A 16 -29.88 15.70 66.20
CA THR A 16 -29.44 14.97 65.00
C THR A 16 -30.61 14.33 64.27
N THR A 17 -30.82 14.72 63.01
CA THR A 17 -31.68 13.97 62.07
C THR A 17 -30.80 13.41 60.96
N LEU A 18 -30.58 12.09 60.96
CA LEU A 18 -29.95 11.40 59.83
C LEU A 18 -30.98 11.24 58.71
N PHE A 19 -30.77 11.92 57.59
CA PHE A 19 -31.43 11.59 56.33
C PHE A 19 -30.53 10.61 55.57
N VAL A 20 -30.96 9.36 55.43
CA VAL A 20 -30.33 8.39 54.53
C VAL A 20 -30.89 8.64 53.13
N LEU A 21 -30.13 9.36 52.31
CA LEU A 21 -30.37 9.46 50.86
C LEU A 21 -29.85 8.18 50.21
N ALA A 22 -30.75 7.25 49.91
CA ALA A 22 -30.47 6.18 48.96
C ALA A 22 -30.31 6.84 47.57
N CYS A 23 -29.09 6.85 47.04
CA CYS A 23 -28.83 7.22 45.65
C CYS A 23 -29.37 6.10 44.75
N GLU A 24 -30.61 6.24 44.31
CA GLU A 24 -31.18 5.40 43.26
C GLU A 24 -30.43 5.71 41.96
N LYS A 25 -29.53 4.79 41.57
CA LYS A 25 -28.75 4.93 40.35
C LYS A 25 -29.70 4.81 39.16
N ALA A 26 -29.96 5.93 38.49
CA ALA A 26 -30.73 5.96 37.26
C ALA A 26 -30.16 4.93 36.27
N PRO A 27 -31.00 4.14 35.56
CA PRO A 27 -30.51 3.20 34.56
C PRO A 27 -29.70 3.96 33.52
N SER A 28 -28.46 3.52 33.30
CA SER A 28 -27.60 4.11 32.29
C SER A 28 -28.30 4.08 30.92
N PRO A 29 -28.28 5.18 30.16
CA PRO A 29 -28.79 5.18 28.79
C PRO A 29 -28.12 4.05 28.00
N ALA A 30 -28.93 3.29 27.26
CA ALA A 30 -28.39 2.26 26.38
C ALA A 30 -27.37 2.91 25.43
N ALA A 31 -26.16 2.35 25.37
CA ALA A 31 -25.13 2.83 24.46
C ALA A 31 -25.68 2.86 23.03
N PRO A 32 -25.47 3.95 22.27
CA PRO A 32 -25.87 3.98 20.86
C PRO A 32 -25.21 2.78 20.16
N LYS A 33 -26.01 2.03 19.38
CA LYS A 33 -25.50 0.92 18.58
C LYS A 33 -24.33 1.45 17.76
N ARG A 34 -23.15 0.87 17.99
CA ARG A 34 -21.92 1.19 17.25
C ARG A 34 -22.25 1.13 15.77
N ALA A 35 -22.10 2.26 15.06
CA ALA A 35 -22.20 2.27 13.61
C ALA A 35 -21.23 1.22 13.10
N GLN A 36 -21.76 0.21 12.40
CA GLN A 36 -20.92 -0.71 11.65
C GLN A 36 -20.32 0.11 10.52
N PHE A 37 -19.06 0.53 10.68
CA PHE A 37 -18.26 1.04 9.57
C PHE A 37 -17.99 -0.12 8.62
N SER A 38 -18.97 -0.43 7.78
CA SER A 38 -18.77 -1.21 6.57
C SER A 38 -19.06 -0.30 5.40
N VAL A 39 -18.14 0.63 5.17
CA VAL A 39 -17.92 1.14 3.82
C VAL A 39 -16.52 0.69 3.49
N GLN A 40 -16.43 -0.54 3.01
CA GLN A 40 -15.26 -1.07 2.36
C GLN A 40 -15.23 -0.36 0.99
N ASP A 41 -14.90 0.92 1.06
CA ASP A 41 -14.88 1.90 -0.03
C ASP A 41 -13.86 1.43 -1.06
N GLU A 42 -14.27 1.38 -2.32
CA GLU A 42 -13.39 1.14 -3.47
C GLU A 42 -12.19 2.10 -3.46
N HIS A 43 -12.38 3.33 -2.95
CA HIS A 43 -11.29 4.31 -2.77
C HIS A 43 -10.23 3.92 -1.71
N ASN A 44 -10.49 2.93 -0.86
CA ASN A 44 -9.55 2.52 0.19
C ASN A 44 -8.68 1.32 -0.22
N SER A 45 -8.99 0.62 -1.33
CA SER A 45 -8.09 -0.44 -1.79
C SER A 45 -6.80 0.17 -2.32
N ARG A 46 -5.68 -0.28 -1.78
CA ARG A 46 -4.36 0.16 -2.21
C ARG A 46 -3.35 -0.94 -1.97
N ILE A 47 -2.35 -1.03 -2.83
CA ILE A 47 -1.14 -1.81 -2.56
C ILE A 47 0.06 -0.87 -2.62
N THR A 48 0.98 -1.01 -1.66
CA THR A 48 2.20 -0.21 -1.59
C THR A 48 3.37 -1.14 -1.40
N GLY A 49 4.54 -0.75 -1.87
CA GLY A 49 5.72 -1.54 -1.59
C GLY A 49 6.95 -1.00 -2.24
N GLY A 50 8.04 -1.71 -2.01
CA GLY A 50 9.30 -1.46 -2.65
C GLY A 50 10.26 -2.56 -2.29
N GLY A 51 11.20 -2.81 -3.18
CA GLY A 51 12.09 -3.94 -2.99
C GLY A 51 13.00 -4.20 -4.15
N LYS A 52 13.48 -5.43 -4.16
CA LYS A 52 14.46 -5.93 -5.09
C LYS A 52 14.06 -7.33 -5.55
N LEU A 53 14.32 -7.59 -6.83
CA LEU A 53 14.34 -8.93 -7.40
C LEU A 53 15.78 -9.33 -7.71
N ASP A 54 16.08 -10.61 -7.54
CA ASP A 54 17.35 -11.24 -7.88
C ASP A 54 18.59 -10.59 -7.24
N GLY A 55 19.75 -10.67 -7.89
CA GLY A 55 21.02 -10.20 -7.36
C GLY A 55 22.17 -10.35 -8.35
N GLY A 56 23.40 -10.10 -7.89
CA GLY A 56 24.57 -10.19 -8.74
C GLY A 56 24.60 -9.10 -9.83
N ARG A 57 24.67 -9.52 -11.10
CA ARG A 57 24.84 -8.63 -12.27
C ARG A 57 23.54 -8.29 -12.98
N ASP A 58 22.48 -9.03 -12.67
CA ASP A 58 21.16 -8.83 -13.23
C ASP A 58 20.14 -8.76 -12.09
N PHE A 59 19.58 -7.58 -11.86
CA PHE A 59 18.59 -7.38 -10.81
C PHE A 59 17.69 -6.19 -11.12
N ALA A 60 16.53 -6.17 -10.48
CA ALA A 60 15.64 -5.02 -10.52
C ALA A 60 15.39 -4.47 -9.13
N THR A 61 15.21 -3.15 -9.03
CA THR A 61 14.68 -2.50 -7.83
C THR A 61 13.44 -1.71 -8.19
N PHE A 62 12.51 -1.61 -7.27
CA PHE A 62 11.25 -0.94 -7.53
C PHE A 62 10.68 -0.29 -6.28
N GLY A 63 9.79 0.66 -6.50
CA GLY A 63 8.93 1.26 -5.50
C GLY A 63 7.57 1.57 -6.12
N PHE A 64 6.49 1.35 -5.38
CA PHE A 64 5.17 1.67 -5.88
C PHE A 64 4.18 2.04 -4.77
N ASN A 65 3.14 2.73 -5.20
CA ASN A 65 1.94 3.02 -4.45
C ASN A 65 0.79 3.05 -5.45
N ALA A 66 -0.01 1.98 -5.53
CA ALA A 66 -1.05 1.81 -6.51
C ALA A 66 -2.42 1.72 -5.84
N ARG A 67 -3.39 2.47 -6.37
CA ARG A 67 -4.80 2.49 -5.94
C ARG A 67 -5.70 2.79 -7.16
N PRO A 68 -7.04 2.73 -7.05
CA PRO A 68 -7.91 3.12 -8.13
C PRO A 68 -7.62 4.55 -8.63
N ASP A 69 -7.58 4.71 -9.96
CA ASP A 69 -7.36 5.94 -10.72
C ASP A 69 -6.07 6.72 -10.43
N GLN A 70 -5.23 6.21 -9.54
CA GLN A 70 -4.04 6.91 -9.06
C GLN A 70 -2.96 5.92 -8.65
N GLY A 71 -1.73 6.22 -8.99
CA GLY A 71 -0.64 5.44 -8.48
C GLY A 71 0.70 5.97 -8.96
N HIS A 72 1.73 5.31 -8.49
CA HIS A 72 3.09 5.52 -8.92
C HIS A 72 3.81 4.17 -8.92
N VAL A 73 4.59 3.93 -9.97
CA VAL A 73 5.59 2.88 -10.03
C VAL A 73 6.88 3.52 -10.50
N GLU A 74 7.96 3.22 -9.78
CA GLU A 74 9.32 3.38 -10.22
C GLU A 74 9.93 1.99 -10.33
N TRP A 75 10.47 1.68 -11.50
CA TRP A 75 11.14 0.42 -11.77
C TRP A 75 12.51 0.70 -12.35
N VAL A 76 13.54 0.02 -11.85
CA VAL A 76 14.90 0.16 -12.33
C VAL A 76 15.47 -1.22 -12.62
N GLN A 77 15.80 -1.45 -13.88
CA GLN A 77 16.51 -2.64 -14.33
C GLN A 77 18.01 -2.36 -14.34
N HIS A 78 18.77 -3.26 -13.71
CA HIS A 78 20.22 -3.20 -13.64
C HIS A 78 20.83 -4.39 -14.38
N CYS A 79 21.39 -4.10 -15.55
CA CYS A 79 22.17 -5.03 -16.36
C CYS A 79 23.63 -4.59 -16.32
N LEU A 80 24.38 -5.14 -15.36
CA LEU A 80 25.81 -4.85 -15.23
C LEU A 80 26.61 -5.67 -16.25
N ASN A 81 27.82 -5.18 -16.60
CA ASN A 81 28.70 -5.85 -17.56
C ASN A 81 28.79 -7.37 -17.30
N GLY A 82 28.47 -8.15 -18.34
CA GLY A 82 28.41 -9.61 -18.31
C GLY A 82 27.02 -10.20 -18.05
N ALA A 83 25.96 -9.39 -18.01
CA ALA A 83 24.56 -9.83 -17.92
C ALA A 83 23.82 -9.90 -19.26
N ASN A 84 24.51 -9.64 -20.38
CA ASN A 84 23.89 -9.43 -21.70
C ASN A 84 23.12 -10.65 -22.26
N ASP A 85 23.40 -11.85 -21.74
CA ASP A 85 22.73 -13.08 -22.17
C ASP A 85 21.46 -13.39 -21.34
N ALA A 86 21.17 -12.60 -20.28
CA ALA A 86 19.98 -12.78 -19.47
C ALA A 86 18.74 -12.28 -20.23
N PRO A 87 17.63 -13.05 -20.30
CA PRO A 87 16.40 -12.63 -21.00
C PRO A 87 15.85 -11.28 -20.50
N THR A 88 16.00 -11.02 -19.21
CA THR A 88 15.62 -9.79 -18.51
C THR A 88 16.53 -8.59 -18.79
N CYS A 89 17.63 -8.79 -19.51
CA CYS A 89 18.58 -7.76 -19.92
C CYS A 89 18.60 -7.50 -21.42
N SER A 90 17.63 -8.03 -22.16
CA SER A 90 17.49 -7.81 -23.61
C SER A 90 17.38 -6.33 -23.99
N LEU A 91 16.73 -5.52 -23.14
CA LEU A 91 16.63 -4.06 -23.30
C LEU A 91 17.67 -3.29 -22.50
N GLY A 92 18.65 -3.98 -21.88
CA GLY A 92 19.69 -3.34 -21.10
C GLY A 92 19.25 -2.75 -19.77
N SER A 93 20.05 -1.81 -19.25
CA SER A 93 19.71 -1.10 -18.01
C SER A 93 18.79 0.08 -18.30
N PHE A 94 17.70 0.21 -17.57
CA PHE A 94 16.76 1.31 -17.73
C PHE A 94 16.10 1.72 -16.42
N THR A 95 15.47 2.89 -16.45
CA THR A 95 14.55 3.34 -15.42
C THR A 95 13.20 3.63 -16.06
N PHE A 96 12.13 3.13 -15.45
CA PHE A 96 10.76 3.39 -15.84
C PHE A 96 10.06 4.20 -14.75
N HIS A 97 9.36 5.25 -15.17
CA HIS A 97 8.51 6.04 -14.30
C HIS A 97 7.07 6.06 -14.84
N GLN A 98 6.16 5.56 -14.03
CA GLN A 98 4.74 5.57 -14.34
C GLN A 98 4.21 7.01 -14.46
N SER A 99 3.41 7.27 -15.51
CA SER A 99 2.76 8.57 -15.74
C SER A 99 1.25 8.51 -15.51
N THR A 100 0.61 7.39 -15.86
CA THR A 100 -0.84 7.21 -15.74
C THR A 100 -1.21 5.85 -15.15
N VAL A 101 -2.39 5.75 -14.54
CA VAL A 101 -3.03 4.49 -14.17
C VAL A 101 -4.36 4.44 -14.90
N THR A 102 -4.61 3.38 -15.64
CA THR A 102 -5.84 3.16 -16.42
C THR A 102 -6.64 1.96 -15.92
N GLY A 103 -6.02 1.07 -15.14
CA GLY A 103 -6.68 -0.07 -14.53
C GLY A 103 -6.07 -0.38 -13.17
N TYR A 104 -6.91 -0.79 -12.23
CA TYR A 104 -6.51 -1.26 -10.91
C TYR A 104 -7.58 -2.24 -10.39
N GLY A 105 -7.17 -3.38 -9.87
CA GLY A 105 -8.11 -4.37 -9.36
C GLY A 105 -7.48 -5.48 -8.54
N ALA A 106 -8.35 -6.36 -8.03
CA ALA A 106 -7.92 -7.64 -7.48
C ALA A 106 -7.53 -8.60 -8.61
N GLU A 107 -6.45 -9.34 -8.37
CA GLU A 107 -6.10 -10.51 -9.16
C GLU A 107 -7.19 -11.57 -8.97
N ALA A 108 -7.73 -12.12 -10.07
CA ALA A 108 -8.82 -13.08 -10.01
C ALA A 108 -8.42 -14.37 -9.27
N ALA A 109 -7.16 -14.80 -9.45
CA ALA A 109 -6.62 -16.00 -8.81
C ALA A 109 -6.31 -15.83 -7.32
N ASP A 110 -6.03 -14.61 -6.84
CA ASP A 110 -5.66 -14.35 -5.44
C ASP A 110 -6.05 -12.94 -4.96
N ARG A 111 -7.34 -12.79 -4.69
CA ARG A 111 -7.96 -11.53 -4.31
C ARG A 111 -7.51 -11.00 -2.94
N ASP A 112 -7.12 -11.91 -2.06
CA ASP A 112 -6.85 -11.60 -0.66
C ASP A 112 -5.42 -11.12 -0.43
N HIS A 113 -4.50 -11.42 -1.37
CA HIS A 113 -3.10 -11.03 -1.27
C HIS A 113 -2.65 -10.11 -2.41
N CYS A 114 -3.26 -10.21 -3.59
CA CYS A 114 -2.71 -9.61 -4.79
C CYS A 114 -3.56 -8.48 -5.38
N ARG A 115 -2.88 -7.49 -5.95
CA ARG A 115 -3.47 -6.44 -6.79
C ARG A 115 -2.73 -6.36 -8.10
N VAL A 116 -3.48 -6.07 -9.15
CA VAL A 116 -2.95 -5.83 -10.49
C VAL A 116 -3.35 -4.43 -10.92
N TRP A 117 -2.46 -3.74 -11.62
CA TRP A 117 -2.73 -2.43 -12.18
C TRP A 117 -1.97 -2.21 -13.47
N SER A 118 -2.47 -1.29 -14.29
CA SER A 118 -1.93 -1.00 -15.61
C SER A 118 -2.03 0.49 -15.92
N GLY A 119 -1.29 0.91 -16.93
CA GLY A 119 -1.29 2.28 -17.42
C GLY A 119 -0.15 2.50 -18.39
N SER A 120 0.32 3.73 -18.48
CA SER A 120 1.49 4.08 -19.29
C SER A 120 2.52 4.87 -18.49
N GLY A 121 3.77 4.80 -18.92
CA GLY A 121 4.88 5.54 -18.31
C GLY A 121 6.05 5.70 -19.27
N GLU A 122 7.09 6.36 -18.78
CA GLU A 122 8.28 6.69 -19.56
C GLU A 122 9.45 5.81 -19.15
N ALA A 123 10.05 5.10 -20.11
CA ALA A 123 11.29 4.38 -19.93
C ALA A 123 12.48 5.21 -20.45
N LYS A 124 13.56 5.20 -19.67
CA LYS A 124 14.84 5.79 -20.04
C LYS A 124 15.92 4.72 -20.04
N PHE A 125 16.49 4.44 -21.20
CA PHE A 125 17.48 3.40 -21.40
C PHE A 125 18.89 4.00 -21.29
N LYS A 126 19.79 3.27 -20.64
CA LYS A 126 21.17 3.74 -20.43
C LYS A 126 22.07 3.40 -21.61
N ASP A 127 21.69 2.40 -22.41
CA ASP A 127 22.35 1.99 -23.63
C ASP A 127 21.56 2.43 -24.87
N GLN A 128 22.29 2.79 -25.93
CA GLN A 128 21.72 3.27 -27.19
C GLN A 128 21.05 2.17 -28.04
N ALA A 129 20.92 0.95 -27.50
CA ALA A 129 20.26 -0.15 -28.20
C ALA A 129 18.74 0.02 -28.21
N SER A 130 18.19 0.70 -27.20
CA SER A 130 16.77 1.00 -27.05
C SER A 130 16.56 2.51 -27.02
N THR A 131 15.40 2.97 -27.51
CA THR A 131 15.06 4.40 -27.53
C THR A 131 14.21 4.72 -26.31
N ASP A 132 14.51 5.82 -25.63
CA ASP A 132 13.64 6.38 -24.59
C ASP A 132 12.22 6.62 -25.15
N GLY A 133 11.20 6.41 -24.32
CA GLY A 133 9.83 6.70 -24.74
C GLY A 133 8.76 6.17 -23.82
N THR A 134 7.53 6.30 -24.30
CA THR A 134 6.32 5.87 -23.62
C THR A 134 6.07 4.39 -23.83
N PHE A 135 5.86 3.66 -22.74
CA PHE A 135 5.48 2.24 -22.73
C PHE A 135 4.16 2.08 -21.99
N ASP A 136 3.32 1.17 -22.48
CA ASP A 136 2.25 0.61 -21.68
C ASP A 136 2.84 -0.38 -20.69
N PHE A 137 2.29 -0.45 -19.47
CA PHE A 137 2.77 -1.35 -18.45
C PHE A 137 1.62 -2.09 -17.77
N THR A 138 1.95 -3.27 -17.26
CA THR A 138 1.13 -4.02 -16.32
C THR A 138 1.99 -4.44 -15.15
N ALA A 139 1.48 -4.29 -13.94
CA ALA A 139 2.18 -4.71 -12.73
C ALA A 139 1.23 -5.48 -11.81
N LYS A 140 1.79 -6.48 -11.15
CA LYS A 140 1.11 -7.29 -10.13
C LYS A 140 1.96 -7.32 -8.89
N ALA A 141 1.37 -7.07 -7.73
CA ALA A 141 2.02 -7.19 -6.44
C ALA A 141 1.17 -8.06 -5.52
N CYS A 142 1.82 -8.88 -4.70
CA CYS A 142 1.18 -9.71 -3.69
C CYS A 142 1.88 -9.55 -2.34
N ASP A 143 1.08 -9.36 -1.29
CA ASP A 143 1.51 -9.32 0.11
C ASP A 143 1.23 -10.66 0.78
N PHE A 144 2.29 -11.39 1.14
CA PHE A 144 2.20 -12.67 1.86
C PHE A 144 2.72 -12.56 3.31
N GLY A 145 2.74 -11.34 3.85
CA GLY A 145 3.04 -11.02 5.23
C GLY A 145 4.51 -10.75 5.52
N GLU A 146 4.77 -10.15 6.68
CA GLU A 146 6.10 -9.65 7.01
C GLU A 146 7.03 -10.73 7.61
N PRO A 147 8.36 -10.62 7.41
CA PRO A 147 9.02 -9.76 6.43
C PRO A 147 8.75 -10.25 4.99
N GLY A 148 8.64 -9.32 4.03
CA GLY A 148 8.33 -9.64 2.64
C GLY A 148 9.40 -10.42 1.86
N HIS A 149 10.66 -10.38 2.29
CA HIS A 149 11.75 -11.13 1.65
C HIS A 149 11.44 -12.63 1.57
N GLY A 150 11.46 -13.18 0.35
CA GLY A 150 11.19 -14.58 0.05
C GLY A 150 9.73 -14.99 0.18
N LYS A 151 8.82 -14.03 0.37
CA LYS A 151 7.38 -14.26 0.52
C LYS A 151 6.57 -13.42 -0.46
N ASP A 152 6.78 -12.11 -0.44
CA ASP A 152 6.07 -11.17 -1.29
C ASP A 152 6.49 -11.36 -2.74
N PHE A 153 5.56 -11.12 -3.66
CA PHE A 153 5.74 -11.32 -5.09
C PHE A 153 5.47 -10.05 -5.86
N ILE A 154 6.26 -9.79 -6.89
CA ILE A 154 6.02 -8.70 -7.84
C ILE A 154 6.26 -9.23 -9.26
N CYS A 155 5.41 -8.81 -10.19
CA CYS A 155 5.61 -8.94 -11.63
C CYS A 155 5.47 -7.56 -12.26
N PHE A 156 6.31 -7.28 -13.25
CA PHE A 156 6.27 -6.05 -14.03
C PHE A 156 6.52 -6.36 -15.51
N ASP A 157 5.56 -5.91 -16.31
CA ASP A 157 5.59 -5.92 -17.75
C ASP A 157 5.62 -4.49 -18.27
N MET A 158 6.41 -4.24 -19.32
CA MET A 158 6.26 -3.04 -20.15
C MET A 158 6.41 -3.38 -21.63
N VAL A 159 5.63 -2.71 -22.47
CA VAL A 159 5.55 -2.99 -23.91
C VAL A 159 5.30 -1.69 -24.69
N ASP A 160 5.94 -1.59 -25.85
CA ASP A 160 5.58 -0.64 -26.90
C ASP A 160 5.48 -1.39 -28.25
N ALA A 161 5.45 -0.65 -29.36
CA ALA A 161 5.34 -1.24 -30.69
C ALA A 161 6.58 -2.05 -31.15
N ALA A 162 7.73 -1.87 -30.52
CA ALA A 162 9.02 -2.40 -30.96
C ALA A 162 9.77 -3.24 -29.90
N ALA A 163 9.39 -3.12 -28.63
CA ALA A 163 10.10 -3.70 -27.50
C ALA A 163 9.12 -4.17 -26.43
N ALA A 164 9.55 -5.21 -25.72
CA ALA A 164 8.85 -5.75 -24.57
C ALA A 164 9.85 -6.14 -23.49
N TYR A 165 9.45 -5.94 -22.24
CA TYR A 165 10.18 -6.37 -21.06
C TYR A 165 9.21 -7.03 -20.09
N HIS A 166 9.70 -8.09 -19.48
CA HIS A 166 9.02 -8.82 -18.42
C HIS A 166 10.04 -9.18 -17.34
N ARG A 167 9.66 -8.97 -16.08
CA ARG A 167 10.32 -9.61 -14.95
C ARG A 167 9.32 -9.85 -13.83
N GLU A 168 9.45 -11.00 -13.19
CA GLU A 168 8.72 -11.34 -11.98
C GLU A 168 9.56 -12.12 -10.98
N GLY A 169 9.08 -12.22 -9.75
CA GLY A 169 9.66 -13.11 -8.75
C GLY A 169 9.30 -12.77 -7.31
N MET A 170 9.78 -13.63 -6.41
CA MET A 170 9.75 -13.38 -4.98
C MET A 170 10.80 -12.34 -4.60
N LEU A 171 10.49 -11.48 -3.63
CA LEU A 171 11.41 -10.40 -3.24
C LEU A 171 12.70 -10.96 -2.64
N THR A 172 13.85 -10.52 -3.17
CA THR A 172 15.17 -10.73 -2.55
C THR A 172 15.54 -9.59 -1.59
N GLY A 173 14.64 -8.62 -1.41
CA GLY A 173 14.71 -7.57 -0.40
C GLY A 173 13.51 -6.62 -0.49
N GLY A 174 13.17 -5.96 0.62
CA GLY A 174 12.03 -5.04 0.69
C GLY A 174 10.76 -5.68 1.27
N ASN A 175 9.63 -5.02 1.05
CA ASN A 175 8.32 -5.41 1.56
C ASN A 175 7.18 -4.83 0.71
N ILE A 176 6.10 -5.59 0.57
CA ILE A 176 4.84 -5.17 -0.02
C ILE A 176 3.77 -5.20 1.08
N GLN A 177 2.85 -4.24 1.04
CA GLN A 177 1.73 -4.18 1.96
C GLN A 177 0.44 -3.95 1.19
N LEU A 178 -0.49 -4.88 1.37
CA LEU A 178 -1.85 -4.76 0.91
C LEU A 178 -2.70 -4.03 1.95
N HIS A 179 -3.31 -2.92 1.53
CA HIS A 179 -4.27 -2.16 2.32
C HIS A 179 -5.67 -2.61 1.91
N LYS A 180 -6.40 -3.22 2.86
CA LYS A 180 -7.72 -3.82 2.61
C LYS A 180 -8.71 -2.77 2.10
N GLY A 181 -9.41 -3.13 1.02
CA GLY A 181 -10.54 -2.42 0.42
C GLY A 181 -11.30 -3.37 -0.51
N THR A 182 -12.32 -2.88 -1.22
CA THR A 182 -13.11 -3.70 -2.16
C THR A 182 -12.78 -3.25 -3.58
N PRO A 183 -11.69 -3.74 -4.19
CA PRO A 183 -11.40 -3.44 -5.59
C PRO A 183 -12.38 -4.19 -6.50
N GLU A 184 -12.54 -3.69 -7.72
CA GLU A 184 -13.13 -4.47 -8.81
C GLU A 184 -12.20 -5.62 -9.23
N ASP A 185 -12.77 -6.58 -9.96
CA ASP A 185 -12.05 -7.68 -10.58
C ASP A 185 -11.51 -7.18 -11.91
N ILE A 186 -10.22 -7.36 -12.16
CA ILE A 186 -9.66 -7.10 -13.48
C ILE A 186 -9.10 -8.38 -14.07
N SER A 187 -9.25 -8.52 -15.39
CA SER A 187 -8.71 -9.65 -16.16
C SER A 187 -7.31 -9.39 -16.69
N THR A 188 -6.71 -8.25 -16.32
CA THR A 188 -5.32 -7.96 -16.67
C THR A 188 -4.41 -8.89 -15.88
N GLU A 189 -3.56 -9.63 -16.58
CA GLU A 189 -2.54 -10.49 -15.98
C GLU A 189 -1.16 -9.98 -16.35
N CYS A 190 -0.27 -9.90 -15.35
CA CYS A 190 1.16 -9.70 -15.59
C CYS A 190 1.79 -11.04 -16.02
N GLY A 191 2.73 -11.02 -16.96
CA GLY A 191 3.34 -12.19 -17.59
C GLY A 191 2.69 -12.61 -18.92
N SER A 192 1.75 -11.83 -19.44
CA SER A 192 1.08 -12.08 -20.73
C SER A 192 1.70 -11.33 -21.92
N VAL A 193 2.73 -10.52 -21.69
CA VAL A 193 3.34 -9.73 -22.77
C VAL A 193 4.12 -10.63 -23.74
N VAL A 194 3.71 -10.59 -25.01
CA VAL A 194 4.40 -11.22 -26.14
C VAL A 194 5.28 -10.16 -26.80
N VAL A 195 6.56 -10.48 -27.02
CA VAL A 195 7.49 -9.61 -27.75
C VAL A 195 6.93 -9.33 -29.16
N PRO A 196 6.79 -8.06 -29.58
CA PRO A 196 6.42 -7.74 -30.96
C PRO A 196 7.42 -8.38 -31.93
N THR A 197 6.95 -9.19 -32.87
CA THR A 197 7.76 -9.78 -33.95
C THR A 197 8.05 -8.81 -35.06
#